data_AF-A0A1I7EUU7-F1
#
_entry.id   AF-A0A1I7EUU7-F1
#
_cell.length_a   1.000
_cell.length_b   1.000
_cell.length_c   1.000
_cell.angle_alpha   90.00
_cell.angle_beta   90.00
_cell.angle_gamma   90.00
#
_symmetry.space_group_name_H-M   'P 1'
#
loop_
_entity.id
_entity.type
_entity.pdbx_description
1 polymer ?
#
loop_
_entity_poly.entity_id
_entity_poly.type
_entity_poly.pdbx_seq_one_letter_code
_entity_poly.pdbx_strand_id
1 'polypeptide(L)'
;MKRENNLTRRGFLKTSAVAGAAGMIGTGTTGFLSSCSSGKKDATTPLKEPGSYYVPELVDLASDGKELKAGVVGCGGRGSGAAINFLNAANGVTIVALGDVFEDKVNGLADKLKAEKNIDIPADRRFVGLDAYKQVIDSGIDILIDCTPPFFRAEHFKYAVEQGKHCFLEKPICVDSVGYRTVVAAAKQAQAKNLCVVTGTQRHHQRAYVES
;
A
#
# COMPACT_ATOMS: atom_id res chain seq x y z
N MET A 1 -44.00 -0.65 -37.70
CA MET A 1 -43.57 -2.05 -37.54
C MET A 1 -43.11 -2.25 -36.10
N LYS A 2 -44.00 -2.67 -35.19
CA LYS A 2 -43.67 -2.88 -33.77
C LYS A 2 -42.99 -4.25 -33.63
N ARG A 3 -41.75 -4.29 -33.12
CA ARG A 3 -41.07 -5.53 -32.72
C ARG A 3 -41.44 -5.82 -31.26
N GLU A 4 -42.16 -6.92 -31.04
CA GLU A 4 -42.40 -7.44 -29.69
C GLU A 4 -41.19 -8.25 -29.23
N ASN A 5 -40.53 -7.81 -28.16
CA ASN A 5 -39.48 -8.57 -27.48
C ASN A 5 -40.10 -9.51 -26.43
N ASN A 6 -40.49 -10.71 -26.84
CA ASN A 6 -40.93 -11.77 -25.92
C ASN A 6 -39.77 -12.71 -25.53
N LEU A 7 -38.76 -12.17 -24.85
CA LEU A 7 -37.76 -13.00 -24.16
C LEU A 7 -38.34 -13.43 -22.80
N THR A 8 -38.99 -14.59 -22.78
CA THR A 8 -39.47 -15.20 -21.53
C THR A 8 -38.30 -15.79 -20.74
N ARG A 9 -38.37 -15.76 -19.40
CA ARG A 9 -37.35 -16.33 -18.49
C ARG A 9 -37.05 -17.81 -18.80
N ARG A 10 -38.06 -18.55 -19.26
CA ARG A 10 -37.93 -19.95 -19.69
C ARG A 10 -37.15 -20.10 -21.00
N GLY A 11 -37.29 -19.15 -21.92
CA GLY A 11 -36.50 -19.06 -23.15
C GLY A 11 -35.03 -18.76 -22.86
N PHE A 12 -34.76 -17.78 -21.98
CA PHE A 12 -33.39 -17.45 -21.57
C PHE A 12 -32.67 -18.65 -20.91
N LEU A 13 -33.33 -19.34 -19.97
CA LEU A 13 -32.73 -20.50 -19.30
C LEU A 13 -32.48 -21.68 -20.25
N LYS A 14 -33.38 -21.93 -21.21
CA LYS A 14 -33.15 -22.96 -22.25
C LYS A 14 -31.99 -22.59 -23.17
N THR A 15 -31.90 -21.34 -23.62
CA THR A 15 -30.81 -20.88 -24.49
C THR A 15 -29.47 -20.92 -23.78
N SER A 16 -29.40 -20.53 -22.49
CA SER A 16 -28.17 -20.60 -21.69
C SER A 16 -27.72 -22.04 -21.41
N ALA A 17 -28.65 -22.98 -21.22
CA ALA A 17 -28.33 -24.40 -21.04
C ALA A 17 -27.78 -25.05 -22.33
N VAL A 18 -28.31 -24.66 -23.50
CA VAL A 18 -27.84 -25.16 -24.80
C VAL A 18 -26.50 -24.52 -25.20
N ALA A 19 -26.30 -23.23 -24.92
CA ALA A 19 -25.00 -22.57 -25.12
C ALA A 19 -23.90 -23.16 -24.21
N GLY A 20 -24.25 -23.62 -23.01
CA GLY A 20 -23.33 -24.33 -22.12
C GLY A 20 -22.94 -25.73 -22.60
N ALA A 21 -23.81 -26.42 -23.34
CA ALA A 21 -23.52 -27.76 -23.87
C ALA A 21 -22.82 -27.75 -25.24
N ALA A 22 -23.11 -26.77 -26.09
CA ALA A 22 -22.50 -26.66 -27.42
C ALA A 22 -21.10 -26.00 -27.41
N GLY A 23 -20.71 -25.32 -26.33
CA GLY A 23 -19.36 -24.78 -26.14
C GLY A 23 -18.29 -25.81 -25.75
N MET A 24 -18.63 -27.11 -25.68
CA MET A 24 -17.73 -28.17 -25.19
C MET A 24 -17.02 -28.97 -26.27
N ILE A 25 -17.14 -28.60 -27.55
CA ILE A 25 -16.44 -29.27 -28.66
C ILE A 25 -15.75 -28.20 -29.52
N GLY A 26 -14.67 -27.62 -28.99
CA GLY A 26 -13.88 -26.62 -29.71
C GLY A 26 -12.73 -26.07 -28.87
N THR A 27 -11.59 -26.76 -28.90
CA THR A 27 -10.23 -26.27 -28.59
C THR A 27 -10.07 -25.29 -27.41
N GLY A 28 -9.64 -25.83 -26.26
CA GLY A 28 -8.81 -25.08 -25.30
C GLY A 28 -9.50 -24.62 -24.01
N THR A 29 -9.42 -25.47 -22.98
CA THR A 29 -9.47 -25.11 -21.55
C THR A 29 -10.66 -24.29 -21.06
N THR A 30 -11.86 -24.89 -21.05
CA THR A 30 -12.94 -24.50 -20.15
C THR A 30 -12.65 -25.07 -18.75
N GLY A 31 -12.31 -24.17 -17.81
CA GLY A 31 -12.19 -24.50 -16.40
C GLY A 31 -13.51 -24.97 -15.82
N PHE A 32 -13.70 -26.28 -15.72
CA PHE A 32 -14.69 -26.88 -14.85
C PHE A 32 -14.30 -26.55 -13.41
N LEU A 33 -15.06 -25.64 -12.78
CA LEU A 33 -15.01 -25.43 -11.33
C LEU A 33 -15.46 -26.72 -10.63
N SER A 34 -14.48 -27.57 -10.31
CA SER A 34 -14.67 -28.72 -9.42
C SER A 34 -14.82 -28.20 -7.98
N SER A 35 -16.01 -27.70 -7.67
CA SER A 35 -16.43 -27.54 -6.29
C SER A 35 -17.16 -28.83 -5.90
N CYS A 36 -16.49 -29.66 -5.10
CA CYS A 36 -16.98 -30.89 -4.48
C CYS A 36 -17.05 -32.12 -5.39
N SER A 37 -15.92 -32.83 -5.54
CA SER A 37 -15.91 -34.26 -5.82
C SER A 37 -14.99 -34.98 -4.85
N SER A 38 -15.57 -35.93 -4.11
CA SER A 38 -14.92 -36.86 -3.19
C SER A 38 -13.92 -37.76 -3.92
N GLY A 39 -12.66 -37.34 -3.98
CA GLY A 39 -11.55 -38.14 -4.48
C GLY A 39 -10.32 -37.87 -3.62
N LYS A 40 -9.79 -38.90 -2.97
CA LYS A 40 -8.54 -38.84 -2.20
C LYS A 40 -7.40 -38.32 -3.08
N LYS A 41 -7.02 -37.07 -2.87
CA LYS A 41 -5.71 -36.51 -3.21
C LYS A 41 -5.20 -35.77 -1.98
N ASP A 42 -4.77 -36.55 -1.00
CA ASP A 42 -3.94 -36.06 0.10
C ASP A 42 -2.54 -35.80 -0.46
N ALA A 43 -2.38 -34.65 -1.09
CA ALA A 43 -1.09 -34.01 -1.28
C ALA A 43 -1.35 -32.53 -1.43
N THR A 44 -1.25 -31.80 -0.32
CA THR A 44 -1.08 -30.35 -0.31
C THR A 44 0.11 -30.05 -1.21
N THR A 45 -0.15 -29.78 -2.49
CA THR A 45 0.91 -29.47 -3.45
C THR A 45 1.34 -28.05 -3.11
N PRO A 46 2.61 -27.81 -2.72
CA PRO A 46 3.08 -26.47 -2.42
C PRO A 46 2.83 -25.55 -3.62
N LEU A 47 2.30 -24.35 -3.38
CA LEU A 47 2.09 -23.34 -4.44
C LEU A 47 3.42 -22.88 -5.09
N LYS A 48 4.54 -23.17 -4.43
CA LYS A 48 5.91 -22.84 -4.84
C LYS A 48 6.85 -23.97 -4.47
N GLU A 49 7.86 -24.19 -5.32
CA GLU A 49 8.91 -25.17 -5.06
C GLU A 49 9.69 -24.82 -3.78
N PRO A 50 10.10 -25.80 -2.96
CA PRO A 50 10.99 -25.56 -1.82
C PRO A 50 12.22 -24.75 -2.23
N GLY A 51 12.56 -23.70 -1.47
CA GLY A 51 13.67 -22.81 -1.77
C GLY A 51 13.39 -21.73 -2.84
N SER A 52 12.22 -21.75 -3.51
CA SER A 52 11.84 -20.68 -4.46
C SER A 52 11.17 -19.46 -3.80
N TYR A 53 11.02 -19.50 -2.46
CA TYR A 53 10.43 -18.41 -1.70
C TYR A 53 11.43 -17.27 -1.56
N TYR A 54 10.94 -16.04 -1.74
CA TYR A 54 11.74 -14.86 -1.46
C TYR A 54 11.89 -14.72 0.06
N VAL A 55 13.13 -14.89 0.54
CA VAL A 55 13.52 -14.60 1.92
C VAL A 55 14.29 -13.29 1.88
N PRO A 56 13.74 -12.18 2.42
CA PRO A 56 14.46 -10.92 2.43
C PRO A 56 15.72 -11.03 3.30
N GLU A 57 16.79 -10.37 2.87
CA GLU A 57 17.93 -10.13 3.75
C GLU A 57 17.54 -9.12 4.84
N LEU A 58 17.73 -9.51 6.11
CA LEU A 58 17.29 -8.73 7.27
C LEU A 58 18.49 -8.03 7.93
N VAL A 59 19.00 -7.02 7.25
CA VAL A 59 20.04 -6.13 7.78
C VAL A 59 19.50 -5.28 8.95
N ASP A 60 20.36 -5.00 9.94
CA ASP A 60 19.98 -4.16 11.09
C ASP A 60 19.91 -2.66 10.74
N LEU A 61 20.73 -2.23 9.78
CA LEU A 61 20.81 -0.85 9.30
C LEU A 61 20.91 -0.86 7.77
N ALA A 62 20.27 0.10 7.11
CA ALA A 62 20.43 0.29 5.68
C ALA A 62 21.88 0.69 5.34
N SER A 63 22.35 0.29 4.16
CA SER A 63 23.64 0.71 3.63
C SER A 63 23.71 2.23 3.48
N ASP A 64 24.88 2.80 3.76
CA ASP A 64 25.13 4.22 3.55
C ASP A 64 24.86 4.64 2.10
N GLY A 65 24.33 5.85 1.91
CA GLY A 65 23.93 6.34 0.60
C GLY A 65 23.66 7.83 0.60
N LYS A 66 22.86 8.27 -0.36
CA LYS A 66 22.39 9.66 -0.43
C LYS A 66 21.60 9.98 0.85
N GLU A 67 21.82 11.16 1.42
CA GLU A 67 20.97 11.66 2.50
C GLU A 67 19.51 11.78 2.05
N LEU A 68 18.57 11.40 2.92
CA LEU A 68 17.14 11.40 2.61
C LEU A 68 16.36 12.23 3.62
N LYS A 69 15.51 13.11 3.10
CA LYS A 69 14.62 13.96 3.89
C LYS A 69 13.21 13.37 3.84
N ALA A 70 12.65 13.06 5.00
CA ALA A 70 11.29 12.57 5.12
C ALA A 70 10.31 13.65 5.57
N GLY A 71 9.07 13.50 5.13
CA GLY A 71 7.90 14.19 5.67
C GLY A 71 6.96 13.20 6.32
N VAL A 72 6.34 13.57 7.45
CA VAL A 72 5.39 12.71 8.16
C VAL A 72 3.98 13.30 8.03
N VAL A 73 3.03 12.49 7.57
CA VAL A 73 1.60 12.84 7.56
C VAL A 73 0.86 11.87 8.47
N GLY A 74 0.14 12.41 9.45
CA GLY A 74 -0.42 11.67 10.57
C GLY A 74 0.61 11.57 11.71
N CYS A 75 0.65 12.58 12.57
CA CYS A 75 1.61 12.78 13.65
C CYS A 75 1.18 12.13 14.99
N GLY A 76 0.14 11.30 14.99
CA GLY A 76 -0.25 10.50 16.15
C GLY A 76 0.74 9.38 16.48
N GLY A 77 0.42 8.54 17.48
CA GLY A 77 1.37 7.57 18.05
C GLY A 77 2.04 6.63 17.03
N ARG A 78 1.30 6.15 16.02
CA ARG A 78 1.86 5.31 14.96
C ARG A 78 2.81 6.09 14.05
N GLY A 79 2.47 7.33 13.69
CA GLY A 79 3.32 8.21 12.91
C GLY A 79 4.59 8.60 13.64
N SER A 80 4.48 8.94 14.92
CA SER A 80 5.65 9.19 15.77
C SER A 80 6.55 7.97 15.87
N GLY A 81 5.98 6.76 16.01
CA GLY A 81 6.75 5.52 16.01
C GLY A 81 7.43 5.25 14.66
N ALA A 82 6.73 5.46 13.54
CA ALA A 82 7.29 5.29 12.20
C ALA A 82 8.42 6.29 11.92
N ALA A 83 8.27 7.55 12.35
CA ALA A 83 9.30 8.58 12.28
C ALA A 83 10.59 8.15 13.01
N ILE A 84 10.47 7.70 14.26
CA ILE A 84 11.64 7.23 15.02
C ILE A 84 12.24 5.96 14.40
N ASN A 85 11.42 5.02 13.93
CA ASN A 85 11.90 3.83 13.23
C ASN A 85 12.70 4.19 11.97
N PHE A 86 12.21 5.15 11.17
CA PHE A 86 12.91 5.64 9.99
C PHE A 86 14.28 6.23 10.37
N LEU A 87 14.33 7.08 11.39
CA LEU A 87 15.56 7.68 11.88
C LEU A 87 16.56 6.68 12.50
N ASN A 88 16.09 5.51 12.91
CA ASN A 88 16.93 4.42 13.41
C ASN A 88 17.36 3.43 12.32
N ALA A 89 16.73 3.48 11.14
CA ALA A 89 16.92 2.47 10.09
C ALA A 89 18.12 2.75 9.19
N ALA A 90 18.67 3.97 9.19
CA ALA A 90 19.77 4.36 8.31
C ALA A 90 20.56 5.53 8.89
N ASN A 91 21.81 5.69 8.43
CA ASN A 91 22.56 6.94 8.59
C ASN A 91 22.13 7.97 7.53
N GLY A 92 22.32 9.26 7.80
CA GLY A 92 22.06 10.32 6.81
C GLY A 92 20.58 10.56 6.49
N VAL A 93 19.67 10.11 7.35
CA VAL A 93 18.23 10.34 7.20
C VAL A 93 17.73 11.36 8.23
N THR A 94 16.78 12.19 7.82
CA THR A 94 16.20 13.23 8.69
C THR A 94 14.73 13.49 8.38
N ILE A 95 14.03 14.17 9.27
CA ILE A 95 12.64 14.61 9.07
C ILE A 95 12.64 16.13 8.95
N VAL A 96 11.93 16.66 7.96
CA VAL A 96 11.95 18.10 7.66
C VAL A 96 10.57 18.75 7.63
N ALA A 97 9.49 17.96 7.59
CA ALA A 97 8.13 18.47 7.53
C ALA A 97 7.15 17.52 8.23
N LEU A 98 6.16 18.11 8.90
CA LEU A 98 5.13 17.39 9.66
C LEU A 98 3.74 17.89 9.26
N GLY A 99 2.77 16.98 9.18
CA GLY A 99 1.40 17.31 8.84
C GLY A 99 0.40 16.44 9.60
N ASP A 100 -0.60 17.08 10.20
CA ASP A 100 -1.75 16.40 10.81
C ASP A 100 -2.99 17.29 10.72
N VAL A 101 -4.17 16.75 10.99
CA VAL A 101 -5.39 17.56 11.10
C VAL A 101 -5.48 18.25 12.47
N PHE A 102 -4.73 17.77 13.47
CA PHE A 102 -4.71 18.30 14.82
C PHE A 102 -3.33 18.90 15.18
N GLU A 103 -3.32 20.17 15.62
CA GLU A 103 -2.11 20.91 15.97
C GLU A 103 -1.32 20.27 17.12
N ASP A 104 -2.00 19.73 18.13
CA ASP A 104 -1.35 19.05 19.27
C ASP A 104 -0.53 17.83 18.82
N LYS A 105 -0.96 17.13 17.77
CA LYS A 105 -0.23 16.00 17.21
C LYS A 105 1.03 16.44 16.48
N VAL A 106 0.94 17.52 15.70
CA VAL A 106 2.10 18.09 14.99
C VAL A 106 3.15 18.58 16.00
N ASN A 107 2.73 19.36 16.99
CA ASN A 107 3.64 19.88 18.01
C ASN A 107 4.21 18.77 18.89
N GLY A 108 3.39 17.79 19.31
CA GLY A 108 3.86 16.66 20.10
C GLY A 108 4.93 15.83 19.38
N LEU A 109 4.80 15.61 18.07
CA LEU A 109 5.86 14.94 17.30
C LEU A 109 7.09 15.83 17.13
N ALA A 110 6.93 17.13 16.86
CA ALA A 110 8.06 18.05 16.74
C ALA A 110 8.90 18.10 18.03
N ASP A 111 8.24 18.20 19.19
CA ASP A 111 8.89 18.22 20.50
C ASP A 111 9.63 16.90 20.77
N LYS A 112 9.01 15.77 20.41
CA LYS A 112 9.64 14.45 20.52
C LYS A 112 10.90 14.33 19.65
N LEU A 113 10.84 14.78 18.40
CA LEU A 113 11.99 14.79 17.49
C LEU A 113 13.13 15.67 18.00
N LYS A 114 12.80 16.82 18.58
CA LYS A 114 13.78 17.70 19.21
C LYS A 114 14.43 17.04 20.43
N ALA A 115 13.64 16.44 21.31
CA ALA A 115 14.12 15.82 22.53
C ALA A 115 14.95 14.54 22.30
N GLU A 116 14.50 13.64 21.43
CA GLU A 116 15.12 12.31 21.26
C GLU A 116 16.18 12.27 20.15
N LYS A 117 16.08 13.16 19.16
CA LYS A 117 16.89 13.13 17.93
C LYS A 117 17.59 14.43 17.61
N ASN A 118 17.38 15.48 18.42
CA ASN A 118 17.93 16.83 18.18
C ASN A 118 17.55 17.38 16.80
N ILE A 119 16.36 17.03 16.30
CA ILE A 119 15.82 17.53 15.04
C ILE A 119 14.78 18.60 15.36
N ASP A 120 15.07 19.85 15.00
CA ASP A 120 14.13 20.95 15.15
C ASP A 120 13.35 21.17 13.84
N ILE A 121 12.04 20.94 13.88
CA ILE A 121 11.16 21.21 12.74
C ILE A 121 10.68 22.65 12.85
N PRO A 122 11.01 23.55 11.91
CA PRO A 122 10.58 24.94 12.01
C PRO A 122 9.05 25.07 11.84
N ALA A 123 8.46 26.13 12.40
CA ALA A 123 7.01 26.28 12.43
C ALA A 123 6.37 26.37 11.02
N ASP A 124 7.09 26.91 10.04
CA ASP A 124 6.66 26.98 8.63
C ASP A 124 6.71 25.61 7.90
N ARG A 125 7.19 24.56 8.57
CA ARG A 125 7.19 23.16 8.11
C ARG A 125 6.27 22.26 8.94
N ARG A 126 5.42 22.87 9.77
CA ARG A 126 4.41 22.21 10.60
C ARG A 126 3.04 22.60 10.08
N PHE A 127 2.38 21.67 9.39
CA PHE A 127 1.13 21.95 8.68
C PHE A 127 -0.05 21.33 9.41
N VAL A 128 -1.13 22.10 9.54
CA VAL A 128 -2.36 21.64 10.20
C VAL A 128 -3.54 21.74 9.24
N GLY A 129 -4.36 20.68 9.19
CA GLY A 129 -5.59 20.62 8.42
C GLY A 129 -5.63 19.52 7.37
N LEU A 130 -6.75 19.42 6.65
CA LEU A 130 -6.97 18.34 5.67
C LEU A 130 -6.01 18.42 4.47
N ASP A 131 -5.56 19.61 4.10
CA ASP A 131 -4.57 19.82 3.04
C ASP A 131 -3.10 19.76 3.53
N ALA A 132 -2.85 19.43 4.79
CA ALA A 132 -1.49 19.34 5.35
C ALA A 132 -0.62 18.33 4.58
N TYR A 133 -1.21 17.26 4.05
CA TYR A 133 -0.45 16.24 3.30
C TYR A 133 0.23 16.81 2.05
N LYS A 134 -0.44 17.70 1.31
CA LYS A 134 0.14 18.36 0.12
C LYS A 134 1.32 19.24 0.53
N GLN A 135 1.14 20.05 1.55
CA GLN A 135 2.16 20.96 2.06
C GLN A 135 3.41 20.19 2.57
N VAL A 136 3.22 19.04 3.22
CA VAL A 136 4.33 18.14 3.60
C VAL A 136 5.04 17.57 2.37
N ILE A 137 4.28 17.08 1.38
CA ILE A 137 4.85 16.47 0.17
C ILE A 137 5.62 17.50 -0.67
N ASP A 138 5.10 18.73 -0.74
CA ASP A 138 5.68 19.84 -1.50
C ASP A 138 6.82 20.52 -0.75
N SER A 139 7.08 20.15 0.51
CA SER A 139 8.17 20.68 1.33
C SER A 139 9.58 20.24 0.90
N GLY A 140 9.73 19.65 -0.28
CA GLY A 140 11.04 19.20 -0.77
C GLY A 140 11.54 17.92 -0.08
N ILE A 141 10.62 17.07 0.36
CA ILE A 141 10.94 15.74 0.90
C ILE A 141 11.33 14.77 -0.23
N ASP A 142 12.10 13.75 0.10
CA ASP A 142 12.39 12.59 -0.76
C ASP A 142 11.39 11.45 -0.47
N ILE A 143 11.02 11.25 0.80
CA ILE A 143 10.15 10.16 1.28
C ILE A 143 8.95 10.72 2.06
N LEU A 144 7.74 10.27 1.70
CA LEU A 144 6.54 10.42 2.52
C LEU A 144 6.40 9.25 3.49
N ILE A 145 6.20 9.54 4.78
CA ILE A 145 5.75 8.59 5.81
C ILE A 145 4.28 8.90 6.10
N ASP A 146 3.36 8.09 5.56
CA ASP A 146 1.92 8.27 5.76
C ASP A 146 1.38 7.27 6.79
N CYS A 147 1.00 7.81 7.95
CA CYS A 147 0.39 7.10 9.06
C CYS A 147 -1.05 7.60 9.38
N THR A 148 -1.76 8.17 8.41
CA THR A 148 -3.14 8.68 8.61
C THR A 148 -4.17 7.55 8.71
N PRO A 149 -5.45 7.83 9.02
CA PRO A 149 -6.51 6.86 8.81
C PRO A 149 -6.54 6.35 7.35
N PRO A 150 -6.89 5.07 7.13
CA PRO A 150 -6.77 4.42 5.81
C PRO A 150 -7.70 4.98 4.72
N PHE A 151 -8.71 5.75 5.11
CA PHE A 151 -9.61 6.43 4.16
C PHE A 151 -8.87 7.46 3.29
N PHE A 152 -7.96 8.25 3.86
CA PHE A 152 -7.26 9.33 3.17
C PHE A 152 -6.04 8.87 2.35
N ARG A 153 -5.47 7.73 2.73
CA ARG A 153 -4.17 7.24 2.25
C ARG A 153 -4.09 7.06 0.74
N ALA A 154 -5.19 6.66 0.10
CA ALA A 154 -5.20 6.46 -1.36
C ALA A 154 -4.95 7.79 -2.11
N GLU A 155 -5.53 8.90 -1.62
CA GLU A 155 -5.35 10.22 -2.21
C GLU A 155 -3.96 10.78 -1.92
N HIS A 156 -3.48 10.64 -0.67
CA HIS A 156 -2.13 11.06 -0.29
C HIS A 156 -1.06 10.33 -1.10
N PHE A 157 -1.19 9.01 -1.23
CA PHE A 157 -0.25 8.19 -2.01
C PHE A 157 -0.24 8.59 -3.48
N LYS A 158 -1.42 8.79 -4.08
CA LYS A 158 -1.53 9.27 -5.46
C LYS A 158 -0.76 10.58 -5.64
N TYR A 159 -1.01 11.57 -4.79
CA TYR A 159 -0.33 12.87 -4.88
C TYR A 159 1.19 12.74 -4.69
N ALA A 160 1.63 11.95 -3.71
CA ALA A 160 3.06 11.72 -3.47
C ALA A 160 3.76 11.12 -4.69
N VAL A 161 3.13 10.14 -5.35
CA VAL A 161 3.65 9.54 -6.59
C VAL A 161 3.65 10.52 -7.74
N GLU A 162 2.61 11.35 -7.87
CA GLU A 162 2.55 12.44 -8.87
C GLU A 162 3.74 13.39 -8.70
N GLN A 163 4.07 13.75 -7.45
CA GLN A 163 5.23 14.57 -7.07
C GLN A 163 6.58 13.81 -7.04
N GLY A 164 6.61 12.54 -7.44
CA GLY A 164 7.84 11.77 -7.58
C GLY A 164 8.49 11.39 -6.24
N LYS A 165 7.68 11.17 -5.19
CA LYS A 165 8.18 10.84 -3.85
C LYS A 165 8.17 9.34 -3.60
N HIS A 166 9.16 8.88 -2.85
CA HIS A 166 9.12 7.56 -2.22
C HIS A 166 8.07 7.54 -1.13
N CYS A 167 7.50 6.37 -0.82
CA CYS A 167 6.43 6.30 0.17
C CYS A 167 6.58 5.11 1.11
N PHE A 168 6.48 5.38 2.41
CA PHE A 168 6.05 4.42 3.41
C PHE A 168 4.58 4.67 3.73
N LEU A 169 3.76 3.63 3.60
CA LEU A 169 2.32 3.70 3.86
C LEU A 169 1.93 2.72 4.97
N GLU A 170 1.34 3.21 6.06
CA GLU A 170 0.79 2.31 7.06
C GLU A 170 -0.35 1.44 6.50
N LYS A 171 -0.53 0.28 7.14
CA LYS A 171 -1.59 -0.66 6.78
C LYS A 171 -2.88 -0.35 7.56
N PRO A 172 -4.07 -0.61 6.98
CA PRO A 172 -4.32 -0.99 5.59
C PRO A 172 -4.19 0.20 4.62
N ILE A 173 -3.94 -0.07 3.34
CA ILE A 173 -3.65 0.98 2.33
C ILE A 173 -4.89 1.71 1.80
N CYS A 174 -6.07 1.09 1.89
CA CYS A 174 -7.37 1.66 1.49
C CYS A 174 -8.51 0.91 2.19
N VAL A 175 -9.74 1.41 2.08
CA VAL A 175 -10.94 0.82 2.75
C VAL A 175 -12.06 0.39 1.79
N ASP A 176 -11.99 0.78 0.51
CA ASP A 176 -13.02 0.46 -0.48
C ASP A 176 -12.41 0.16 -1.86
N SER A 177 -13.28 -0.23 -2.80
CA SER A 177 -12.88 -0.60 -4.16
C SER A 177 -12.43 0.57 -5.02
N VAL A 178 -12.85 1.80 -4.70
CA VAL A 178 -12.44 3.01 -5.42
C VAL A 178 -11.02 3.38 -5.01
N GLY A 179 -10.75 3.45 -3.71
CA GLY A 179 -9.42 3.62 -3.13
C GLY A 179 -8.46 2.54 -3.59
N TYR A 180 -8.88 1.28 -3.65
CA TYR A 180 -8.05 0.19 -4.20
C TYR A 180 -7.61 0.46 -5.64
N ARG A 181 -8.54 0.85 -6.53
CA ARG A 181 -8.22 1.16 -7.93
C ARG A 181 -7.25 2.34 -8.04
N THR A 182 -7.44 3.37 -7.21
CA THR A 182 -6.53 4.51 -7.11
C THR A 182 -5.13 4.08 -6.70
N VAL A 183 -5.02 3.25 -5.64
CA VAL A 183 -3.73 2.74 -5.16
C VAL A 183 -3.04 1.88 -6.22
N VAL A 184 -3.76 1.00 -6.93
CA VAL A 184 -3.18 0.18 -8.01
C VAL A 184 -2.67 1.05 -9.16
N ALA A 185 -3.41 2.09 -9.55
CA ALA A 185 -2.98 3.02 -10.59
C ALA A 185 -1.72 3.79 -10.17
N ALA A 186 -1.72 4.35 -8.94
CA ALA A 186 -0.57 5.05 -8.38
C ALA A 186 0.65 4.13 -8.23
N ALA A 187 0.47 2.87 -7.82
CA ALA A 187 1.56 1.90 -7.71
C ALA A 187 2.23 1.61 -9.07
N LYS A 188 1.44 1.48 -10.14
CA LYS A 188 2.00 1.35 -11.52
C LYS A 188 2.78 2.58 -11.95
N GLN A 189 2.27 3.77 -11.63
CA GLN A 189 2.97 5.02 -11.90
C GLN A 189 4.27 5.15 -11.08
N ALA A 190 4.25 4.73 -9.81
CA ALA A 190 5.42 4.70 -8.95
C ALA A 190 6.50 3.78 -9.53
N GLN A 191 6.12 2.58 -9.99
CA GLN A 191 7.02 1.65 -10.66
C GLN A 191 7.62 2.26 -11.93
N ALA A 192 6.81 2.90 -12.78
CA ALA A 192 7.30 3.56 -13.99
C ALA A 192 8.28 4.72 -13.70
N LYS A 193 8.15 5.37 -12.54
CA LYS A 193 9.04 6.42 -12.05
C LYS A 193 10.24 5.89 -11.23
N ASN A 194 10.39 4.57 -11.09
CA ASN A 194 11.39 3.93 -10.22
C ASN A 194 11.32 4.39 -8.75
N LEU A 195 10.11 4.65 -8.24
CA LEU A 195 9.89 5.02 -6.85
C LEU A 195 9.73 3.77 -5.98
N CYS A 196 10.49 3.72 -4.89
CA CYS A 196 10.28 2.75 -3.81
C CYS A 196 9.02 3.06 -3.00
N VAL A 197 8.13 2.07 -2.88
CA VAL A 197 6.92 2.11 -2.07
C VAL A 197 6.89 0.89 -1.16
N VAL A 198 6.81 1.12 0.15
CA VAL A 198 6.75 0.08 1.17
C VAL A 198 5.51 0.28 2.02
N THR A 199 4.89 -0.83 2.41
CA THR A 199 3.74 -0.80 3.33
C THR A 199 4.14 -1.30 4.71
N GLY A 200 3.43 -0.87 5.75
CA GLY A 200 3.68 -1.23 7.15
C GLY A 200 3.43 -2.69 7.52
N THR A 201 3.63 -3.65 6.62
CA THR A 201 3.50 -5.10 6.88
C THR A 201 4.70 -5.64 7.66
N GLN A 202 4.85 -5.20 8.92
CA GLN A 202 6.07 -5.40 9.69
C GLN A 202 6.47 -6.87 9.89
N ARG A 203 5.51 -7.80 9.89
CA ARG A 203 5.78 -9.24 10.05
C ARG A 203 6.59 -9.82 8.89
N HIS A 204 6.52 -9.24 7.70
CA HIS A 204 7.35 -9.65 6.55
C HIS A 204 8.84 -9.31 6.73
N HIS A 205 9.19 -8.55 7.77
CA HIS A 205 10.56 -8.12 8.08
C HIS A 205 11.01 -8.57 9.48
N GLN A 206 10.22 -9.40 10.16
CA GLN A 206 10.56 -9.90 11.48
C GLN A 206 11.29 -11.24 11.36
N ARG A 207 12.53 -11.33 11.85
CA ARG A 207 13.38 -12.55 11.81
C ARG A 207 12.63 -13.83 12.14
N ALA A 208 11.94 -13.86 13.28
CA ALA A 208 11.18 -15.04 13.72
C ALA A 208 10.02 -15.48 12.80
N TYR A 209 9.55 -14.61 11.89
CA TYR A 209 8.51 -14.93 10.90
C TYR A 209 9.10 -15.26 9.52
N VAL A 210 10.39 -14.98 9.29
CA VAL A 210 11.06 -15.12 8.01
C VAL A 210 12.02 -16.33 8.00
N GLU A 211 12.65 -16.63 9.14
CA GLU A 211 13.65 -17.71 9.31
C GLU A 211 13.01 -19.09 9.55
N SER A 212 11.68 -19.21 9.59
CA SER A 212 10.94 -20.44 9.92
C SER A 212 10.76 -21.39 8.74
#